data_AF-A0A554KM11-F1
#
_entry.id   AF-A0A554KM11-F1
#
_cell.length_a   1.000
_cell.length_b   1.000
_cell.length_c   1.000
_cell.angle_alpha   90.00
_cell.angle_beta   90.00
_cell.angle_gamma   90.00
#
_symmetry.space_group_name_H-M   'P 1'
#
loop_
_entity.id
_entity.type
_entity.pdbx_description
1 polymer ?
#
loop_
_entity_poly.entity_id
_entity_poly.type
_entity_poly.pdbx_seq_one_letter_code
_entity_poly.pdbx_strand_id
1 'polypeptide(L)'
;MRITIDKFLDIAYNCRQGKLFYIAKNAVFVQFANTTRAEAQRRKCVKNNRWIAIGMMAMSVYLMGNSCDGIATSPQKSSSGATQVTSVFQVPKNSRGNTVEQQNIDDRIRVTTDPTKVMWIHLIALDGKIIKRMPVRNKVTSSGKRLEPRHAANSGQYGDYPNTTSGWETDEFIQPDGTYGESDSYNYWFDPMGRYHQWGTAGGLGYLITDYPIDLENPEDKITGLYNMNEAARKWQLEQEESLRVLEQSRATSLN
;
A
#
# COMPACT_ATOMS: atom_id res chain seq x y z
N MET A 1 -1.66 54.07 11.99
CA MET A 1 -0.97 53.38 10.89
C MET A 1 -1.97 52.44 10.23
N ARG A 2 -2.58 52.87 9.12
CA ARG A 2 -3.58 52.12 8.35
C ARG A 2 -2.85 51.42 7.21
N ILE A 3 -2.98 50.10 7.09
CA ILE A 3 -2.50 49.33 5.94
C ILE A 3 -3.75 48.83 5.19
N THR A 4 -4.01 49.43 4.04
CA THR A 4 -4.96 48.97 3.03
C THR A 4 -4.37 47.79 2.28
N ILE A 5 -5.05 46.65 2.33
CA ILE A 5 -4.77 45.46 1.50
C ILE A 5 -5.67 45.57 0.28
N ASP A 6 -5.12 46.10 -0.81
CA ASP A 6 -5.70 45.95 -2.14
C ASP A 6 -4.67 45.28 -3.04
N LYS A 7 -5.17 44.35 -3.86
CA LYS A 7 -4.49 43.53 -4.90
C LYS A 7 -4.01 42.16 -4.45
N PHE A 8 -4.88 41.17 -4.62
CA PHE A 8 -4.51 39.86 -5.17
C PHE A 8 -5.80 39.12 -5.59
N LEU A 9 -6.11 39.10 -6.88
CA LEU A 9 -6.98 38.11 -7.51
C LEU A 9 -6.86 38.26 -9.03
N ASP A 10 -5.77 37.72 -9.58
CA ASP A 10 -5.69 37.40 -11.00
C ASP A 10 -6.55 36.16 -11.27
N ILE A 11 -7.60 36.33 -12.08
CA ILE A 11 -8.49 35.23 -12.50
C ILE A 11 -7.97 34.68 -13.82
N ALA A 12 -7.32 33.53 -13.78
CA ALA A 12 -7.03 32.72 -14.95
C ALA A 12 -8.27 31.88 -15.33
N TYR A 13 -8.91 32.21 -16.46
CA TYR A 13 -10.01 31.41 -17.01
C TYR A 13 -9.46 30.27 -17.88
N ASN A 14 -9.57 29.03 -17.40
CA ASN A 14 -9.27 27.84 -18.20
C ASN A 14 -10.56 27.25 -18.80
N CYS A 15 -10.70 27.36 -20.12
CA CYS A 15 -11.91 27.05 -20.88
C CYS A 15 -12.05 25.55 -21.23
N ARG A 16 -11.85 24.62 -20.28
CA ARG A 16 -11.91 23.17 -20.60
C ARG A 16 -12.89 22.31 -19.82
N GLN A 17 -13.52 22.80 -18.76
CA GLN A 17 -14.58 22.05 -18.06
C GLN A 17 -15.55 23.07 -17.47
N GLY A 18 -16.77 23.17 -18.01
CA GLY A 18 -17.78 24.12 -17.57
C GLY A 18 -18.36 23.78 -16.19
N LYS A 19 -17.57 23.90 -15.13
CA LYS A 19 -18.01 23.83 -13.74
C LYS A 19 -17.36 24.97 -12.95
N LEU A 20 -18.17 25.98 -12.60
CA LEU A 20 -17.81 26.94 -11.56
C LEU A 20 -18.14 26.31 -10.20
N PHE A 21 -17.14 26.17 -9.33
CA PHE A 21 -17.37 25.93 -7.90
C PHE A 21 -17.24 27.26 -7.17
N TYR A 22 -18.34 27.71 -6.56
CA TYR A 22 -18.29 28.76 -5.54
C TYR A 22 -18.18 28.09 -4.18
N ILE A 23 -17.12 28.41 -3.42
CA ILE A 23 -17.10 28.18 -1.97
C ILE A 23 -17.44 29.52 -1.32
N ALA A 24 -18.72 29.71 -1.00
CA ALA A 24 -19.16 30.82 -0.17
C ALA A 24 -19.35 30.31 1.27
N LYS A 25 -18.57 30.84 2.21
CA LYS A 25 -18.91 30.79 3.63
C LYS A 25 -19.93 31.90 3.89
N ASN A 26 -21.03 31.52 4.53
CA ASN A 26 -22.13 32.34 5.05
C ASN A 26 -23.25 32.68 4.05
N ALA A 27 -24.46 32.28 4.47
CA ALA A 27 -25.72 32.39 3.76
C ALA A 27 -26.15 33.85 3.58
N VAL A 28 -26.50 34.24 2.35
CA VAL A 28 -27.49 35.29 2.05
C VAL A 28 -28.14 35.01 0.69
N PHE A 29 -29.46 35.10 0.67
CA PHE A 29 -30.37 35.22 -0.48
C PHE A 29 -29.79 35.99 -1.68
N VAL A 30 -29.83 35.43 -2.90
CA VAL A 30 -29.84 36.22 -4.14
C VAL A 30 -30.76 35.57 -5.17
N GLN A 31 -31.72 36.36 -5.62
CA GLN A 31 -32.74 36.06 -6.64
C GLN A 31 -32.16 35.76 -8.02
N PHE A 32 -32.98 35.03 -8.78
CA PHE A 32 -32.91 34.86 -10.23
C PHE A 32 -32.63 36.16 -10.98
N ALA A 33 -31.50 36.22 -11.70
CA ALA A 33 -31.34 37.09 -12.86
C ALA A 33 -30.27 36.55 -13.83
N ASN A 34 -30.64 36.54 -15.11
CA ASN A 34 -29.78 36.56 -16.30
C ASN A 34 -29.24 35.22 -16.86
N THR A 35 -30.16 34.37 -17.33
CA THR A 35 -29.89 33.25 -18.25
C THR A 35 -29.58 33.64 -19.70
N THR A 36 -29.63 34.92 -20.08
CA THR A 36 -29.50 35.32 -21.49
C THR A 36 -28.08 35.68 -21.96
N ARG A 37 -27.13 35.94 -21.04
CA ARG A 37 -25.72 36.23 -21.43
C ARG A 37 -24.82 34.99 -21.54
N ALA A 38 -25.15 33.92 -20.84
CA ALA A 38 -24.36 32.68 -20.87
C ALA A 38 -24.46 31.94 -22.23
N GLU A 39 -25.58 32.08 -22.93
CA GLU A 39 -25.79 31.42 -24.24
C GLU A 39 -25.11 32.16 -25.40
N ALA A 40 -24.94 33.48 -25.31
CA ALA A 40 -24.27 34.28 -26.34
C ALA A 40 -22.76 34.00 -26.42
N GLN A 41 -22.10 33.68 -25.30
CA GLN A 41 -20.67 33.34 -25.28
C GLN A 41 -20.38 31.90 -25.73
N ARG A 42 -21.29 30.94 -25.53
CA ARG A 42 -21.11 29.57 -26.06
C ARG A 42 -21.08 29.52 -27.59
N ARG A 43 -21.84 30.38 -28.29
CA ARG A 43 -21.86 30.38 -29.76
C ARG A 43 -20.59 30.93 -30.42
N LYS A 44 -19.80 31.78 -29.73
CA LYS A 44 -18.52 32.28 -30.26
C LYS A 44 -17.38 31.27 -30.17
N CYS A 45 -17.44 30.31 -29.24
CA CYS A 45 -16.37 29.32 -29.05
C CYS A 45 -16.40 28.16 -30.06
N VAL A 46 -17.56 27.87 -30.66
CA VAL A 46 -17.72 26.72 -31.60
C VAL A 46 -17.25 27.05 -33.02
N LYS A 47 -17.27 28.33 -33.43
CA LYS A 47 -16.92 28.70 -34.83
C LYS A 47 -15.42 28.68 -35.14
N ASN A 48 -14.53 28.74 -34.15
CA ASN A 48 -13.08 28.76 -34.38
C ASN A 48 -12.38 27.39 -34.31
N ASN A 49 -13.09 26.30 -33.98
CA ASN A 49 -12.48 24.98 -33.78
C ASN A 49 -12.52 24.04 -35.01
N ARG A 50 -13.15 24.44 -36.14
CA ARG A 50 -13.21 23.58 -37.34
C ARG A 50 -11.91 23.58 -38.14
N TRP A 51 -11.12 24.65 -38.09
CA TRP A 51 -9.83 24.73 -38.82
C TRP A 51 -8.69 24.02 -38.09
N ILE A 52 -8.76 23.89 -36.76
CA ILE A 52 -7.75 23.21 -35.95
C ILE A 52 -7.82 21.67 -36.10
N ALA A 53 -9.02 21.12 -36.31
CA ALA A 53 -9.21 19.68 -36.50
C ALA A 53 -8.68 19.15 -37.85
N ILE A 54 -8.67 19.99 -38.90
CA ILE A 54 -8.15 19.59 -40.23
C ILE A 54 -6.61 19.66 -40.26
N GLY A 55 -6.00 20.58 -39.51
CA GLY A 55 -4.53 20.67 -39.38
C GLY A 55 -3.89 19.49 -38.63
N MET A 56 -4.56 18.92 -37.63
CA MET A 56 -4.01 17.80 -36.85
C MET A 56 -4.06 16.44 -37.56
N MET A 57 -4.91 16.27 -38.58
CA MET A 57 -5.01 14.98 -39.29
C MET A 57 -3.97 14.83 -40.42
N ALA A 58 -3.33 15.92 -40.86
CA ALA A 58 -2.25 15.88 -41.85
C ALA A 58 -0.84 15.71 -41.23
N MET A 59 -0.68 16.03 -39.93
CA MET A 59 0.59 15.88 -39.20
C MET A 59 0.78 14.47 -38.62
N SER A 60 -0.23 13.61 -38.66
CA SER A 60 -0.17 12.23 -38.16
C SER A 60 0.34 11.21 -39.19
N VAL A 61 0.48 11.58 -40.46
CA VAL A 61 0.95 10.67 -41.53
C VAL A 61 2.47 10.74 -41.74
N TYR A 62 3.16 11.75 -41.18
CA TYR A 62 4.60 11.95 -41.41
C TYR A 62 5.53 11.35 -40.33
N LEU A 63 4.99 10.70 -39.29
CA LEU A 63 5.80 10.12 -38.19
C LEU A 63 5.87 8.58 -38.21
N MET A 64 5.45 7.93 -39.29
CA MET A 64 5.49 6.45 -39.41
C MET A 64 6.74 5.89 -40.11
N GLY A 65 7.81 6.68 -40.26
CA GLY A 65 9.07 6.22 -40.84
C GLY A 65 10.25 6.54 -39.92
N ASN A 66 10.94 5.49 -39.46
CA ASN A 66 12.19 5.49 -38.69
C ASN A 66 12.03 5.52 -37.16
N SER A 67 11.94 4.33 -36.54
CA SER A 67 12.92 3.90 -35.53
C SER A 67 12.62 2.46 -35.12
N CYS A 68 13.22 1.50 -35.84
CA CYS A 68 13.55 0.19 -35.30
C CYS A 68 15.05 0.20 -35.01
N ASP A 69 15.45 0.87 -33.93
CA ASP A 69 16.74 0.58 -33.31
C ASP A 69 16.45 -0.12 -32.00
N GLY A 70 16.81 -1.40 -31.95
CA GLY A 70 16.84 -2.21 -30.75
C GLY A 70 17.85 -1.62 -29.77
N ILE A 71 17.39 -0.65 -28.98
CA ILE A 71 18.09 -0.23 -27.77
C ILE A 71 17.95 -1.41 -26.82
N ALA A 72 19.02 -2.20 -26.69
CA ALA A 72 19.21 -3.11 -25.59
C ALA A 72 19.16 -2.28 -24.30
N THR A 73 17.98 -2.20 -23.69
CA THR A 73 17.84 -1.70 -22.32
C THR A 73 18.64 -2.68 -21.47
N SER A 74 19.77 -2.20 -20.96
CA SER A 74 20.45 -2.88 -19.86
C SER A 74 19.41 -3.10 -18.77
N PRO A 75 19.23 -4.33 -18.26
CA PRO A 75 18.19 -4.62 -17.29
C PRO A 75 18.30 -3.59 -16.16
N GLN A 76 17.22 -2.84 -15.93
CA GLN A 76 17.19 -1.74 -14.99
C GLN A 76 17.46 -2.29 -13.58
N LYS A 77 18.73 -2.33 -13.21
CA LYS A 77 19.15 -2.79 -11.89
C LYS A 77 18.75 -1.70 -10.91
N SER A 78 17.70 -1.99 -10.13
CA SER A 78 17.28 -1.12 -9.03
C SER A 78 18.48 -0.89 -8.10
N SER A 79 19.05 0.30 -8.20
CA SER A 79 20.04 0.80 -7.27
C SER A 79 19.31 1.02 -5.96
N SER A 80 19.64 0.24 -4.92
CA SER A 80 19.06 0.45 -3.59
C SER A 80 19.16 1.93 -3.24
N GLY A 81 18.12 2.55 -2.67
CA GLY A 81 18.13 4.00 -2.36
C GLY A 81 19.37 4.44 -1.56
N ALA A 82 19.97 3.53 -0.78
CA ALA A 82 21.23 3.72 -0.08
C ALA A 82 22.44 4.04 -0.99
N THR A 83 22.42 3.62 -2.25
CA THR A 83 23.49 3.87 -3.23
C THR A 83 23.37 5.26 -3.86
N GLN A 84 22.16 5.81 -3.99
CA GLN A 84 21.93 7.14 -4.59
C GLN A 84 22.43 8.30 -3.72
N VAL A 85 22.63 8.08 -2.41
CA VAL A 85 23.11 9.09 -1.44
C VAL A 85 24.66 9.12 -1.35
N THR A 86 25.36 8.18 -2.00
CA THR A 86 26.80 7.95 -1.77
C THR A 86 27.75 9.01 -2.30
N SER A 87 27.33 9.90 -3.21
CA SER A 87 28.23 10.94 -3.75
C SER A 87 28.47 12.11 -2.80
N VAL A 88 27.65 12.27 -1.75
CA VAL A 88 27.75 13.39 -0.79
C VAL A 88 27.94 12.91 0.65
N PHE A 89 27.36 11.77 1.04
CA PHE A 89 27.55 11.17 2.36
C PHE A 89 27.64 9.65 2.25
N GLN A 90 28.76 9.07 2.72
CA GLN A 90 28.85 7.62 2.87
C GLN A 90 28.07 7.20 4.12
N VAL A 91 26.97 6.48 3.92
CA VAL A 91 26.17 5.92 5.02
C VAL A 91 27.00 4.85 5.74
N PRO A 92 27.27 4.99 7.05
CA PRO A 92 28.01 4.00 7.81
C PRO A 92 27.33 2.63 7.76
N LYS A 93 28.16 1.58 7.68
CA LYS A 93 27.71 0.19 7.62
C LYS A 93 28.23 -0.57 8.84
N ASN A 94 27.46 -1.53 9.32
CA ASN A 94 27.87 -2.44 10.39
C ASN A 94 28.86 -3.51 9.89
N SER A 95 29.30 -4.40 10.78
CA SER A 95 30.20 -5.52 10.45
C SER A 95 29.63 -6.51 9.43
N ARG A 96 28.31 -6.51 9.20
CA ARG A 96 27.62 -7.30 8.17
C ARG A 96 27.43 -6.54 6.85
N GLY A 97 27.95 -5.31 6.74
CA GLY A 97 27.83 -4.49 5.54
C GLY A 97 26.46 -3.81 5.36
N ASN A 98 25.58 -3.89 6.35
CA ASN A 98 24.25 -3.27 6.33
C ASN A 98 24.30 -1.86 6.93
N THR A 99 23.55 -0.95 6.32
CA THR A 99 23.18 0.32 6.98
C THR A 99 22.20 0.06 8.13
N VAL A 100 22.00 1.03 9.02
CA VAL A 100 21.05 0.90 10.15
C VAL A 100 19.63 0.58 9.67
N GLU A 101 19.15 1.25 8.62
CA GLU A 101 17.82 0.99 8.07
C GLU A 101 17.71 -0.41 7.46
N GLN A 102 18.73 -0.84 6.71
CA GLN A 102 18.78 -2.20 6.16
C GLN A 102 18.78 -3.25 7.28
N GLN A 103 19.51 -3.01 8.37
CA GLN A 103 19.52 -3.92 9.51
C GLN A 103 18.16 -3.96 10.22
N ASN A 104 17.50 -2.81 10.42
CA ASN A 104 16.16 -2.77 10.99
C ASN A 104 15.13 -3.51 10.12
N ILE A 105 15.24 -3.40 8.80
CA ILE A 105 14.38 -4.14 7.86
C ILE A 105 14.64 -5.64 7.96
N ASP A 106 15.90 -6.06 7.96
CA ASP A 106 16.32 -7.46 8.12
C ASP A 106 15.82 -8.05 9.44
N ASP A 107 16.03 -7.35 10.56
CA ASP A 107 15.60 -7.81 11.88
C ASP A 107 14.07 -7.83 12.01
N ARG A 108 13.36 -6.84 11.45
CA ARG A 108 11.90 -6.84 11.37
C ARG A 108 11.40 -8.04 10.57
N ILE A 109 11.98 -8.31 9.40
CA ILE A 109 11.59 -9.47 8.56
C ILE A 109 11.82 -10.74 9.38
N ARG A 110 13.02 -10.95 9.93
CA ARG A 110 13.35 -12.12 10.74
C ARG A 110 12.36 -12.34 11.88
N VAL A 111 11.99 -11.30 12.63
CA VAL A 111 11.04 -11.41 13.74
C VAL A 111 9.62 -11.72 13.26
N THR A 112 9.19 -11.10 12.15
CA THR A 112 7.81 -11.23 11.66
C THR A 112 7.58 -12.45 10.75
N THR A 113 8.64 -13.09 10.26
CA THR A 113 8.56 -14.32 9.45
C THR A 113 8.95 -15.58 10.24
N ASP A 114 9.35 -15.43 11.50
CA ASP A 114 9.68 -16.56 12.37
C ASP A 114 8.39 -17.31 12.79
N PRO A 115 8.19 -18.55 12.33
CA PRO A 115 6.99 -19.31 12.63
C PRO A 115 6.96 -19.84 14.06
N THR A 116 8.02 -19.69 14.86
CA THR A 116 8.03 -20.10 16.27
C THR A 116 7.55 -19.00 17.20
N LYS A 117 7.59 -17.75 16.75
CA LYS A 117 7.33 -16.60 17.61
C LYS A 117 5.84 -16.29 17.69
N VAL A 118 5.39 -16.05 18.92
CA VAL A 118 4.08 -15.45 19.19
C VAL A 118 4.26 -13.95 19.37
N MET A 119 3.61 -13.19 18.52
CA MET A 119 3.52 -11.73 18.66
C MET A 119 2.23 -11.33 19.37
N TRP A 120 2.11 -10.06 19.76
CA TRP A 120 0.95 -9.55 20.50
C TRP A 120 0.44 -8.25 19.90
N ILE A 121 -0.85 -8.22 19.54
CA ILE A 121 -1.56 -6.98 19.24
C ILE A 121 -2.07 -6.40 20.56
N HIS A 122 -1.73 -5.14 20.79
CA HIS A 122 -2.25 -4.33 21.90
C HIS A 122 -3.17 -3.27 21.32
N LEU A 123 -4.46 -3.37 21.60
CA LEU A 123 -5.41 -2.29 21.35
C LEU A 123 -5.31 -1.31 22.50
N ILE A 124 -4.80 -0.11 22.22
CA ILE A 124 -4.56 0.93 23.21
C ILE A 124 -5.51 2.08 22.90
N ALA A 125 -6.29 2.50 23.91
CA ALA A 125 -7.13 3.68 23.84
C ALA A 125 -6.27 4.96 23.80
N LEU A 126 -6.87 6.08 23.39
CA LEU A 126 -6.16 7.37 23.31
C LEU A 126 -5.62 7.86 24.66
N ASP A 127 -6.18 7.37 25.77
CA ASP A 127 -5.74 7.64 27.15
C ASP A 127 -4.58 6.73 27.61
N GLY A 128 -4.07 5.86 26.73
CA GLY A 128 -3.01 4.90 27.04
C GLY A 128 -3.50 3.61 27.72
N LYS A 129 -4.80 3.46 28.00
CA LYS A 129 -5.35 2.24 28.58
C LYS A 129 -5.33 1.11 27.54
N ILE A 130 -4.81 -0.06 27.93
CA ILE A 130 -4.89 -1.25 27.09
C ILE A 130 -6.33 -1.78 27.16
N ILE A 131 -7.04 -1.71 26.04
CA ILE A 131 -8.41 -2.20 25.86
C ILE A 131 -8.38 -3.72 25.71
N LYS A 132 -7.47 -4.22 24.86
CA LYS A 132 -7.42 -5.64 24.51
C LYS A 132 -6.00 -6.07 24.14
N ARG A 133 -5.67 -7.31 24.47
CA ARG A 133 -4.45 -7.99 23.99
C ARG A 133 -4.86 -9.24 23.24
N MET A 134 -4.28 -9.47 22.07
CA MET A 134 -4.56 -10.65 21.27
C MET A 134 -3.23 -11.22 20.77
N PRO A 135 -2.92 -12.49 21.04
CA PRO A 135 -1.72 -13.09 20.49
C PRO A 135 -1.90 -13.36 19.00
N VAL A 136 -0.80 -13.28 18.30
CA VAL A 136 -0.67 -13.47 16.86
C VAL A 136 0.26 -14.63 16.64
N ARG A 137 -0.26 -15.65 15.99
CA ARG A 137 0.53 -16.71 15.38
C ARG A 137 1.15 -16.19 14.10
N ASN A 138 2.47 -16.29 13.99
CA ASN A 138 3.24 -15.79 12.85
C ASN A 138 3.12 -14.26 12.73
N LYS A 139 2.30 -13.76 11.80
CA LYS A 139 2.27 -12.35 11.39
C LYS A 139 0.84 -11.85 11.19
N VAL A 140 0.65 -10.55 11.39
CA VAL A 140 -0.56 -9.83 10.96
C VAL A 140 -0.43 -9.48 9.48
N THR A 141 -1.42 -9.89 8.70
CA THR A 141 -1.45 -9.70 7.25
C THR A 141 -2.52 -8.70 6.88
N SER A 142 -2.18 -7.78 5.99
CA SER A 142 -3.16 -6.87 5.40
C SER A 142 -3.95 -7.58 4.30
N SER A 143 -5.23 -7.27 4.19
CA SER A 143 -6.14 -7.71 3.13
C SER A 143 -5.63 -7.49 1.71
N GLY A 144 -4.85 -6.44 1.48
CA GLY A 144 -4.27 -6.14 0.17
C GLY A 144 -3.16 -7.10 -0.26
N LYS A 145 -2.64 -7.93 0.66
CA LYS A 145 -1.58 -8.90 0.38
C LYS A 145 -2.10 -10.11 -0.37
N ARG A 146 -1.34 -10.57 -1.36
CA ARG A 146 -1.70 -11.67 -2.26
C ARG A 146 -0.50 -12.57 -2.53
N LEU A 147 -0.75 -13.83 -2.88
CA LEU A 147 0.28 -14.74 -3.38
C LEU A 147 0.49 -14.61 -4.90
N GLU A 148 -0.38 -13.87 -5.56
CA GLU A 148 -0.37 -13.64 -7.00
C GLU A 148 -0.38 -12.14 -7.29
N PRO A 149 0.31 -11.69 -8.35
CA PRO A 149 0.30 -10.30 -8.74
C PRO A 149 -1.09 -9.88 -9.22
N ARG A 150 -1.42 -8.60 -9.08
CA ARG A 150 -2.70 -8.06 -9.59
C ARG A 150 -2.78 -8.06 -11.11
N HIS A 151 -1.63 -7.86 -11.76
CA HIS A 151 -1.51 -7.86 -13.21
C HIS A 151 -0.40 -8.81 -13.63
N ALA A 152 -0.71 -9.63 -14.62
CA ALA A 152 0.23 -10.47 -15.33
C ALA A 152 -0.06 -10.34 -16.83
N ALA A 153 0.97 -10.09 -17.64
CA ALA A 153 0.85 -10.02 -19.09
C ALA A 153 1.89 -10.93 -19.75
N ASN A 154 1.65 -11.28 -21.02
CA ASN A 154 2.62 -12.03 -21.81
C ASN A 154 3.95 -11.26 -21.88
N SER A 155 5.05 -12.01 -22.00
CA SER A 155 6.38 -11.43 -22.10
C SER A 155 6.49 -10.39 -23.22
N GLY A 156 7.16 -9.27 -22.93
CA GLY A 156 7.35 -8.13 -23.82
C GLY A 156 6.27 -7.05 -23.72
N GLN A 157 5.21 -7.23 -22.93
CA GLN A 157 4.15 -6.23 -22.79
C GLN A 157 4.50 -5.14 -21.76
N TYR A 158 5.27 -5.46 -20.72
CA TYR A 158 5.72 -4.49 -19.73
C TYR A 158 7.18 -4.05 -19.94
N GLY A 159 7.99 -4.82 -20.66
CA GLY A 159 9.41 -4.51 -20.89
C GLY A 159 10.31 -5.30 -19.94
N ASP A 160 11.37 -4.71 -19.39
CA ASP A 160 12.29 -5.36 -18.42
C ASP A 160 11.68 -5.50 -17.01
N TYR A 161 10.46 -6.02 -16.91
CA TYR A 161 9.79 -6.28 -15.65
C TYR A 161 10.09 -7.69 -15.13
N PRO A 162 10.02 -7.91 -13.80
CA PRO A 162 10.25 -9.22 -13.23
C PRO A 162 9.29 -10.26 -13.81
N ASN A 163 9.87 -11.37 -14.28
CA ASN A 163 9.11 -12.49 -14.81
C ASN A 163 8.55 -13.33 -13.64
N THR A 164 7.28 -13.66 -13.72
CA THR A 164 6.63 -14.63 -12.84
C THR A 164 7.02 -16.05 -13.25
N THR A 165 6.68 -17.05 -12.43
CA THR A 165 7.07 -18.46 -12.62
C THR A 165 6.61 -19.11 -13.95
N SER A 166 5.77 -18.42 -14.75
CA SER A 166 5.15 -19.00 -15.95
C SER A 166 5.38 -18.21 -17.25
N GLY A 167 6.41 -17.35 -17.30
CA GLY A 167 6.71 -16.57 -18.52
C GLY A 167 5.85 -15.32 -18.69
N TRP A 168 5.12 -14.93 -17.64
CA TRP A 168 4.32 -13.71 -17.59
C TRP A 168 5.09 -12.60 -16.86
N GLU A 169 5.04 -11.39 -17.37
CA GLU A 169 5.60 -10.21 -16.72
C GLU A 169 4.56 -9.55 -15.82
N THR A 170 5.03 -9.00 -14.69
CA THR A 170 4.19 -8.23 -13.77
C THR A 170 4.84 -6.88 -13.46
N ASP A 171 4.01 -5.84 -13.36
CA ASP A 171 4.42 -4.51 -12.89
C ASP A 171 4.63 -4.46 -11.36
N GLU A 172 4.38 -5.57 -10.66
CA GLU A 172 4.41 -5.68 -9.23
C GLU A 172 5.66 -6.45 -8.75
N PHE A 173 6.46 -5.85 -7.88
CA PHE A 173 7.58 -6.54 -7.25
C PHE A 173 7.11 -7.40 -6.08
N ILE A 174 7.59 -8.64 -6.02
CA ILE A 174 7.42 -9.47 -4.83
C ILE A 174 8.15 -8.81 -3.65
N GLN A 175 7.49 -8.76 -2.50
CA GLN A 175 8.04 -8.15 -1.31
C GLN A 175 8.94 -9.13 -0.56
N PRO A 176 9.79 -8.63 0.38
CA PRO A 176 10.68 -9.50 1.14
C PRO A 176 10.00 -10.59 1.98
N ASP A 177 8.69 -10.48 2.20
CA ASP A 177 7.88 -11.50 2.87
C ASP A 177 7.23 -12.51 1.90
N GLY A 178 7.58 -12.45 0.61
CA GLY A 178 7.11 -13.39 -0.41
C GLY A 178 5.69 -13.11 -0.90
N THR A 179 5.15 -11.92 -0.64
CA THR A 179 3.80 -11.55 -1.07
C THR A 179 3.80 -10.37 -2.04
N TYR A 180 2.75 -10.30 -2.85
CA TYR A 180 2.39 -9.14 -3.65
C TYR A 180 1.38 -8.28 -2.87
N GLY A 181 1.20 -7.03 -3.29
CA GLY A 181 0.14 -6.16 -2.81
C GLY A 181 0.55 -5.16 -1.76
N GLU A 182 -0.23 -4.11 -1.65
CA GLU A 182 -0.03 -3.04 -0.68
C GLU A 182 -0.80 -3.31 0.63
N SER A 183 -0.61 -2.43 1.60
CA SER A 183 -1.43 -2.46 2.81
C SER A 183 -2.79 -1.82 2.50
N ASP A 184 -3.87 -2.40 3.00
CA ASP A 184 -5.26 -2.12 2.59
C ASP A 184 -6.20 -2.04 3.82
N SER A 185 -7.50 -1.90 3.58
CA SER A 185 -8.56 -1.45 4.49
C SER A 185 -8.72 -2.25 5.80
N TYR A 186 -8.33 -3.53 5.81
CA TYR A 186 -8.35 -4.36 7.01
C TYR A 186 -7.12 -5.26 7.14
N ASN A 187 -6.87 -5.66 8.38
CA ASN A 187 -5.83 -6.61 8.78
C ASN A 187 -6.47 -7.89 9.29
N TYR A 188 -5.81 -9.01 9.11
CA TYR A 188 -6.22 -10.29 9.65
C TYR A 188 -5.02 -11.05 10.21
N TRP A 189 -5.28 -11.94 11.15
CA TRP A 189 -4.28 -12.80 11.75
C TRP A 189 -4.92 -14.07 12.29
N PHE A 190 -4.09 -15.02 12.65
CA PHE A 190 -4.49 -16.22 13.38
C PHE A 190 -3.90 -16.19 14.77
N ASP A 191 -4.57 -16.77 15.74
CA ASP A 191 -3.98 -17.00 17.05
C ASP A 191 -3.26 -18.36 17.14
N PRO A 192 -2.54 -18.65 18.23
CA PRO A 192 -1.85 -19.93 18.39
C PRO A 192 -2.78 -21.16 18.40
N MET A 193 -4.08 -20.98 18.65
CA MET A 193 -5.10 -22.03 18.54
C MET A 193 -5.62 -22.19 17.09
N GLY A 194 -5.14 -21.37 16.15
CA GLY A 194 -5.57 -21.39 14.76
C GLY A 194 -6.89 -20.68 14.49
N ARG A 195 -7.43 -19.92 15.45
CA ARG A 195 -8.68 -19.16 15.27
C ARG A 195 -8.42 -17.91 14.45
N TYR A 196 -9.40 -17.52 13.64
CA TYR A 196 -9.31 -16.40 12.72
C TYR A 196 -9.72 -15.09 13.38
N HIS A 197 -8.97 -14.04 13.10
CA HIS A 197 -9.26 -12.68 13.54
C HIS A 197 -9.09 -11.72 12.38
N GLN A 198 -10.05 -10.81 12.21
CA GLN A 198 -9.96 -9.72 11.25
C GLN A 198 -10.39 -8.40 11.92
N TRP A 199 -9.55 -7.40 11.79
CA TRP A 199 -9.80 -6.03 12.23
C TRP A 199 -9.81 -5.09 11.04
N GLY A 200 -10.91 -4.37 10.85
CA GLY A 200 -11.05 -3.39 9.79
C GLY A 200 -11.78 -2.14 10.24
N THR A 201 -11.83 -1.15 9.35
CA THR A 201 -12.66 0.04 9.53
C THR A 201 -13.60 0.19 8.35
N ALA A 202 -14.88 0.46 8.62
CA ALA A 202 -15.88 0.75 7.60
C ALA A 202 -16.67 1.98 8.02
N GLY A 203 -16.62 3.05 7.22
CA GLY A 203 -17.37 4.28 7.51
C GLY A 203 -16.97 4.96 8.83
N GLY A 204 -15.72 4.82 9.27
CA GLY A 204 -15.24 5.36 10.55
C GLY A 204 -15.54 4.49 11.78
N LEU A 205 -16.22 3.36 11.61
CA LEU A 205 -16.45 2.38 12.67
C LEU A 205 -15.44 1.25 12.56
N GLY A 206 -14.80 0.91 13.68
CA GLY A 206 -13.97 -0.29 13.80
C GLY A 206 -14.86 -1.52 13.95
N TYR A 207 -14.51 -2.60 13.26
CA TYR A 207 -15.17 -3.89 13.41
C TYR A 207 -14.14 -5.01 13.63
N LEU A 208 -14.55 -6.02 14.40
CA LEU A 208 -13.80 -7.24 14.63
C LEU A 208 -14.64 -8.42 14.11
N ILE A 209 -14.08 -9.21 13.21
CA ILE A 209 -14.66 -10.45 12.71
C ILE A 209 -13.86 -11.61 13.28
N THR A 210 -14.55 -12.59 13.85
CA THR A 210 -13.97 -13.83 14.35
C THR A 210 -14.83 -15.02 13.97
N ASP A 211 -14.22 -16.19 13.90
CA ASP A 211 -14.88 -17.48 13.65
C ASP A 211 -15.45 -18.14 14.93
N TYR A 212 -15.37 -17.44 16.07
CA TYR A 212 -15.88 -17.87 17.36
C TYR A 212 -16.52 -16.70 18.11
N PRO A 213 -17.47 -16.95 19.02
CA PRO A 213 -18.08 -15.89 19.82
C PRO A 213 -17.04 -15.25 20.75
N ILE A 214 -17.02 -13.92 20.78
CA ILE A 214 -16.19 -13.13 21.70
C ILE A 214 -17.13 -12.36 22.61
N ASP A 215 -16.91 -12.48 23.90
CA ASP A 215 -17.46 -11.56 24.88
C ASP A 215 -16.62 -10.27 24.88
N LEU A 216 -17.27 -9.15 24.51
CA LEU A 216 -16.64 -7.82 24.50
C LEU A 216 -16.87 -7.07 25.82
N GLU A 217 -17.81 -7.51 26.65
CA GLU A 217 -18.11 -6.90 27.96
C GLU A 217 -17.06 -7.33 28.98
N ASN A 218 -16.58 -8.58 28.87
CA ASN A 218 -15.58 -9.15 29.75
C ASN A 218 -14.35 -9.64 28.97
N PRO A 219 -13.37 -8.76 28.67
CA PRO A 219 -12.21 -9.12 27.86
C PRO A 219 -11.25 -10.12 28.54
N GLU A 220 -11.44 -10.38 29.84
CA GLU A 220 -10.71 -11.41 30.61
C GLU A 220 -11.40 -12.77 30.62
N ASP A 221 -12.43 -12.94 29.78
CA ASP A 221 -13.35 -14.06 29.85
C ASP A 221 -12.63 -15.43 29.91
N LYS A 222 -12.88 -16.11 31.03
CA LYS A 222 -12.38 -17.44 31.38
C LYS A 222 -13.03 -18.53 30.51
N ILE A 223 -14.14 -18.21 29.84
CA ILE A 223 -14.95 -19.12 29.03
C ILE A 223 -14.55 -19.05 27.54
N THR A 224 -14.25 -17.87 26.99
CA THR A 224 -13.81 -17.71 25.57
C THR A 224 -12.28 -17.85 25.35
N GLY A 225 -11.52 -18.07 26.41
CA GLY A 225 -10.19 -18.71 26.33
C GLY A 225 -8.97 -17.79 26.45
N LEU A 226 -9.12 -16.49 26.74
CA LEU A 226 -8.00 -15.56 26.87
C LEU A 226 -7.07 -15.87 28.07
N TYR A 227 -7.61 -16.41 29.17
CA TYR A 227 -6.80 -16.90 30.28
C TYR A 227 -5.88 -18.07 29.86
N ASN A 228 -6.40 -18.98 29.03
CA ASN A 228 -5.62 -20.10 28.49
C ASN A 228 -4.80 -19.71 27.25
N MET A 229 -4.95 -18.50 26.70
CA MET A 229 -4.21 -18.10 25.50
C MET A 229 -2.71 -17.94 25.76
N ASN A 230 -2.29 -17.48 26.94
CA ASN A 230 -0.87 -17.42 27.28
C ASN A 230 -0.26 -18.83 27.32
N GLU A 231 -0.97 -19.77 27.92
CA GLU A 231 -0.54 -21.16 28.01
C GLU A 231 -0.56 -21.84 26.64
N ALA A 232 -1.62 -21.65 25.86
CA ALA A 232 -1.73 -22.17 24.49
C ALA A 232 -0.68 -21.56 23.56
N ALA A 233 -0.42 -20.26 23.67
CA ALA A 233 0.66 -19.57 22.95
C ALA A 233 2.01 -20.20 23.28
N ARG A 234 2.30 -20.37 24.57
CA ARG A 234 3.54 -20.99 25.04
C ARG A 234 3.66 -22.43 24.56
N LYS A 235 2.59 -23.22 24.69
CA LYS A 235 2.57 -24.63 24.26
C LYS A 235 2.82 -24.74 22.76
N TRP A 236 2.10 -23.94 21.96
CA TRP A 236 2.27 -23.90 20.52
C TRP A 236 3.70 -23.50 20.13
N GLN A 237 4.27 -22.48 20.77
CA GLN A 237 5.66 -22.08 20.53
C GLN A 237 6.64 -23.22 20.78
N LEU A 238 6.52 -23.92 21.92
CA LEU A 238 7.37 -25.07 22.26
C LEU A 238 7.24 -26.19 21.22
N GLU A 239 6.03 -26.45 20.72
CA GLU A 239 5.80 -27.44 19.66
C GLU A 239 6.47 -27.04 18.33
N GLN A 240 6.45 -25.75 17.97
CA GLN A 240 7.14 -25.26 16.78
C GLN A 240 8.66 -25.36 16.92
N GLU A 241 9.22 -24.93 18.05
CA GLU A 241 10.65 -25.01 18.35
C GLU A 241 11.15 -26.47 18.29
N GLU A 242 10.38 -27.41 18.85
CA GLU A 242 10.70 -28.84 18.78
C GLU A 242 10.68 -29.36 17.33
N SER A 243 9.66 -28.99 16.55
CA SER A 243 9.54 -29.43 15.15
C SER A 243 10.71 -28.94 14.29
N LEU A 244 11.18 -27.70 14.51
CA LEU A 244 12.36 -27.16 13.82
C LEU A 244 13.63 -27.89 14.25
N ARG A 245 13.79 -28.19 15.54
CA ARG A 245 14.94 -28.93 16.06
C ARG A 245 15.05 -30.33 15.41
N VAL A 246 13.94 -31.04 15.30
CA VAL A 246 13.88 -32.36 14.62
C VAL A 246 14.26 -32.22 13.13
N LEU A 247 13.76 -31.18 12.46
CA LEU A 247 14.07 -30.90 11.06
C LEU A 247 15.56 -30.56 10.85
N GLU A 248 16.18 -29.81 11.76
CA GLU A 248 17.62 -29.51 11.73
C GLU A 248 18.47 -30.76 11.94
N GLN A 249 18.10 -31.63 12.90
CA GLN A 249 18.80 -32.90 13.14
C GLN A 249 18.71 -33.85 11.93
N SER A 250 17.54 -33.94 11.30
CA SER A 250 17.37 -34.76 10.10
C SER A 250 18.20 -34.24 8.91
N ARG A 251 18.26 -32.92 8.71
CA ARG A 251 19.11 -32.30 7.68
C ARG A 251 20.60 -32.56 7.95
N ALA A 252 21.05 -32.42 9.19
CA ALA A 252 22.44 -32.70 9.57
C ALA A 252 22.83 -34.17 9.33
N THR A 253 21.90 -35.10 9.57
CA THR A 253 22.14 -36.54 9.33
C THR A 253 22.19 -36.87 7.84
N SER A 254 21.41 -36.17 6.99
CA SER A 254 21.38 -36.41 5.53
C SER A 254 22.63 -35.94 4.76
N LEU A 255 23.51 -35.17 5.41
CA LEU A 255 24.73 -34.62 4.82
C LEU A 255 25.98 -35.47 5.12
N ASN A 256 25.85 -36.52 5.93
CA ASN A 256 26.88 -37.48 6.27
C ASN A 256 26.63 -38.82 5.57
#